data_AF-A0A2V5MV77-F1
#
_entry.id   AF-A0A2V5MV77-F1
#
_cell.length_a   1.000
_cell.length_b   1.000
_cell.length_c   1.000
_cell.angle_alpha   90.00
_cell.angle_beta   90.00
_cell.angle_gamma   90.00
#
_symmetry.space_group_name_H-M   'P 1'
#
loop_
_entity.id
_entity.type
_entity.pdbx_description
1 polymer ?
#
loop_
_entity_poly.entity_id
_entity_poly.type
_entity_poly.pdbx_seq_one_letter_code
_entity_poly.pdbx_strand_id
1 'polypeptide(L)'
;MAFADLDNDGDLDVVINNLNGVAGIYRNETAAPRLAVRLKGRPPNTRGIGAKIKILGGPVTQAQEIICGGRYLSSDEPMRVFAAGEGDMRIEVAWRSGTRSVVTGVRENRIYEIDEGGAMEVQSSKFKVQSPEAVDETAAGTGRARLPTSWLTRTLTPPNASTLFEDVSDLIKHTHHDEPFDDFALQPLLPKRLSQSGPGVSWFDVDGDGWEDLIVGSGRGGRLAVYLNDRHGGFTPYDGAPVSQTVTRDQTAILGWRNNGGPAVLLVGSSNYEDGLTNGGALRQYDFATKTLLDDFPGQDSSTGPLAMADIDGDGNLDLFVGGRSVPRRYPEPASSLIFRGTGTGWAIDTENTKRLAQVGLVSGAVFSDLDGDGDPDLILACDWAR
;
A
#
# COMPACT_ATOMS: atom_id res chain seq x y z
N MET A 1 0.13 11.25 2.28
CA MET A 1 1.58 11.03 2.09
C MET A 1 1.79 9.57 1.72
N ALA A 2 2.63 9.32 0.72
CA ALA A 2 3.02 7.97 0.29
C ALA A 2 4.53 7.92 0.04
N PHE A 3 5.11 6.72 0.08
CA PHE A 3 6.48 6.47 -0.35
C PHE A 3 6.55 5.49 -1.51
N ALA A 4 7.54 5.69 -2.37
CA ALA A 4 7.98 4.77 -3.42
C ALA A 4 9.41 5.10 -3.81
N ASP A 5 10.01 4.27 -4.66
CA ASP A 5 11.32 4.49 -5.24
C ASP A 5 11.19 5.08 -6.66
N LEU A 6 11.24 6.41 -6.74
CA LEU A 6 10.95 7.24 -7.90
C LEU A 6 11.90 6.95 -9.06
N ASP A 7 13.20 6.88 -8.78
CA ASP A 7 14.26 6.71 -9.77
C ASP A 7 14.89 5.30 -9.74
N ASN A 8 14.28 4.41 -8.95
CA ASN A 8 14.60 2.99 -8.85
C ASN A 8 16.04 2.80 -8.33
N ASP A 9 16.47 3.69 -7.44
CA ASP A 9 17.78 3.71 -6.81
C ASP A 9 17.83 2.97 -5.45
N GLY A 10 16.68 2.51 -4.97
CA GLY A 10 16.50 1.70 -3.79
C GLY A 10 16.33 2.45 -2.47
N ASP A 11 16.32 3.79 -2.45
CA ASP A 11 15.68 4.52 -1.36
C ASP A 11 14.21 4.86 -1.63
N LEU A 12 13.56 5.32 -0.56
CA LEU A 12 12.15 5.68 -0.58
C LEU A 12 12.05 7.20 -0.57
N ASP A 13 11.44 7.71 -1.64
CA ASP A 13 11.04 9.08 -1.84
C ASP A 13 9.69 9.36 -1.21
N VAL A 14 9.43 10.63 -0.93
CA VAL A 14 8.21 11.06 -0.25
C VAL A 14 7.37 11.89 -1.19
N VAL A 15 6.08 11.56 -1.27
CA VAL A 15 5.09 12.47 -1.85
C VAL A 15 4.08 12.93 -0.81
N ILE A 16 3.82 14.23 -0.79
CA ILE A 16 2.85 14.88 0.07
C ILE A 16 1.95 15.73 -0.82
N ASN A 17 0.67 15.38 -0.90
CA ASN A 17 -0.28 16.27 -1.55
C ASN A 17 -0.74 17.36 -0.59
N ASN A 18 -0.80 18.59 -1.08
CA ASN A 18 -1.20 19.75 -0.31
C ASN A 18 -2.55 20.26 -0.84
N LEU A 19 -3.52 20.39 0.06
CA LEU A 19 -4.82 20.93 -0.28
C LEU A 19 -4.69 22.35 -0.88
N ASN A 20 -5.23 22.54 -2.08
CA ASN A 20 -5.18 23.79 -2.85
C ASN A 20 -3.76 24.32 -3.10
N GLY A 21 -2.76 23.43 -3.04
CA GLY A 21 -1.35 23.77 -3.20
C GLY A 21 -0.65 22.83 -4.18
N VAL A 22 0.64 23.11 -4.38
CA VAL A 22 1.53 22.24 -5.15
C VAL A 22 1.78 20.95 -4.35
N ALA A 23 1.71 19.80 -5.01
CA ALA A 23 2.12 18.55 -4.39
C ALA A 23 3.64 18.55 -4.18
N GLY A 24 4.07 18.25 -2.95
CA GLY A 24 5.47 18.10 -2.58
C GLY A 24 6.01 16.74 -3.00
N ILE A 25 7.07 16.69 -3.78
CA ILE A 25 7.84 15.47 -4.05
C ILE A 25 9.26 15.67 -3.52
N TYR A 26 9.70 14.78 -2.65
CA TYR A 26 11.01 14.83 -2.02
C TYR A 26 11.79 13.56 -2.39
N ARG A 27 12.78 13.72 -3.28
CA ARG A 27 13.68 12.63 -3.62
C ARG A 27 14.67 12.40 -2.49
N ASN A 28 14.87 11.17 -2.07
CA ASN A 28 15.83 10.81 -1.04
C ASN A 28 17.24 10.76 -1.66
N GLU A 29 18.19 11.37 -0.96
CA GLU A 29 19.57 11.57 -1.45
C GLU A 29 20.58 10.89 -0.52
N THR A 30 20.10 9.98 0.33
CA THR A 30 20.97 9.32 1.29
C THR A 30 22.01 8.46 0.57
N ALA A 31 23.18 8.29 1.17
CA ALA A 31 24.24 7.41 0.66
C ALA A 31 24.41 6.14 1.52
N ALA A 32 23.61 6.02 2.59
CA ALA A 32 23.74 4.95 3.56
C ALA A 32 23.45 3.59 2.91
N PRO A 33 24.30 2.56 3.14
CA PRO A 33 24.08 1.24 2.60
C PRO A 33 22.70 0.69 2.92
N ARG A 34 21.99 0.25 1.90
CA ARG A 34 20.61 -0.26 2.00
C ARG A 34 20.41 -1.48 1.14
N LEU A 35 19.30 -2.17 1.32
CA LEU A 35 18.81 -3.10 0.32
C LEU A 35 17.29 -2.98 0.25
N ALA A 36 16.75 -3.08 -0.95
CA ALA A 36 15.32 -3.07 -1.18
C ALA A 36 14.85 -4.46 -1.60
N VAL A 37 13.65 -4.85 -1.18
CA VAL A 37 13.03 -6.13 -1.51
C VAL A 37 11.65 -5.89 -2.10
N ARG A 38 11.45 -6.36 -3.32
CA ARG A 38 10.15 -6.43 -4.01
C ARG A 38 9.76 -7.90 -4.16
N LEU A 39 8.49 -8.22 -3.91
CA LEU A 39 8.00 -9.59 -4.00
C LEU A 39 7.16 -9.81 -5.25
N LYS A 40 7.32 -10.99 -5.86
CA LYS A 40 6.47 -11.56 -6.90
C LYS A 40 5.78 -12.78 -6.33
N GLY A 41 4.58 -12.57 -5.77
CA GLY A 41 3.74 -13.65 -5.26
C GLY A 41 3.05 -14.43 -6.39
N ARG A 42 2.44 -15.56 -6.06
CA ARG A 42 1.59 -16.30 -7.00
C ARG A 42 0.21 -15.65 -7.08
N PRO A 43 -0.49 -15.73 -8.23
CA PRO A 43 -1.91 -15.40 -8.29
C PRO A 43 -2.68 -16.19 -7.22
N PRO A 44 -3.65 -15.57 -6.52
CA PRO A 44 -4.20 -14.24 -6.78
C PRO A 44 -3.38 -13.07 -6.20
N ASN A 45 -2.60 -13.32 -5.15
CA ASN A 45 -1.80 -12.34 -4.42
C ASN A 45 -0.42 -12.09 -5.07
N THR A 46 -0.43 -11.55 -6.28
CA THR A 46 0.80 -11.39 -7.10
C THR A 46 1.86 -10.44 -6.54
N ARG A 47 1.52 -9.61 -5.55
CA ARG A 47 2.47 -8.70 -4.88
C ARG A 47 2.93 -9.22 -3.51
N GLY A 48 2.53 -10.43 -3.11
CA GLY A 48 2.95 -11.05 -1.86
C GLY A 48 2.48 -10.29 -0.62
N ILE A 49 1.30 -9.68 -0.66
CA ILE A 49 0.72 -8.94 0.48
C ILE A 49 0.58 -9.87 1.68
N GLY A 50 1.03 -9.41 2.85
CA GLY A 50 1.15 -10.14 4.11
C GLY A 50 2.36 -11.07 4.21
N ALA A 51 3.23 -11.15 3.20
CA ALA A 51 4.50 -11.85 3.33
C ALA A 51 5.46 -11.08 4.27
N LYS A 52 6.14 -11.82 5.15
CA LYS A 52 7.11 -11.26 6.11
C LYS A 52 8.53 -11.43 5.58
N ILE A 53 9.23 -10.31 5.42
CA ILE A 53 10.62 -10.25 4.96
C ILE A 53 11.52 -10.02 6.17
N LYS A 54 12.53 -10.86 6.34
CA LYS A 54 13.53 -10.76 7.41
C LYS A 54 14.93 -10.67 6.83
N ILE A 55 15.69 -9.69 7.29
CA ILE A 55 17.11 -9.52 6.96
C ILE A 55 17.96 -9.97 8.15
N LEU A 56 18.92 -10.84 7.86
CA LEU A 56 19.86 -11.40 8.83
C LEU A 56 21.29 -11.17 8.37
N GLY A 57 22.23 -11.13 9.32
CA GLY A 57 23.65 -10.94 9.04
C GLY A 57 24.05 -9.49 8.70
N GLY A 58 23.08 -8.56 8.64
CA GLY A 58 23.32 -7.13 8.51
C GLY A 58 23.61 -6.45 9.86
N PRO A 59 23.66 -5.10 9.89
CA PRO A 59 23.97 -4.33 11.10
C PRO A 59 23.05 -4.66 12.28
N VAL A 60 21.77 -4.90 11.97
CA VAL A 60 20.74 -5.34 12.89
C VAL A 60 19.80 -6.32 12.18
N THR A 61 19.22 -7.25 12.94
CA THR A 61 18.12 -8.08 12.43
C THR A 61 16.89 -7.19 12.26
N GLN A 62 16.34 -7.17 11.05
CA GLN A 62 15.16 -6.37 10.71
C GLN A 62 14.10 -7.27 10.11
N ALA A 63 12.83 -6.95 10.36
CA ALA A 63 11.71 -7.60 9.72
C ALA A 63 10.65 -6.56 9.33
N GLN A 64 10.07 -6.71 8.15
CA GLN A 64 8.94 -5.90 7.68
C GLN A 64 7.96 -6.79 6.92
N GLU A 65 6.67 -6.43 6.96
CA GLU A 65 5.60 -7.11 6.25
C GLU A 65 5.17 -6.29 5.01
N ILE A 66 4.88 -6.97 3.91
CA ILE A 66 4.28 -6.31 2.74
C ILE A 66 2.81 -5.99 3.05
N ILE A 67 2.42 -4.73 2.92
CA ILE A 67 1.05 -4.27 3.15
C ILE A 67 0.50 -3.66 1.85
N CYS A 68 -0.82 -3.61 1.72
CA CYS A 68 -1.50 -2.92 0.63
C CYS A 68 -2.40 -1.82 1.19
N GLY A 69 -2.08 -0.56 0.85
CA GLY A 69 -2.73 0.61 1.42
C GLY A 69 -2.33 0.88 2.86
N GLY A 70 -3.23 1.57 3.56
CA GLY A 70 -3.25 1.61 5.01
C GLY A 70 -2.63 2.80 5.72
N ARG A 71 -2.30 3.84 4.96
CA ARG A 71 -1.99 5.16 5.54
C ARG A 71 -3.18 6.08 5.50
N TYR A 72 -3.03 7.27 6.09
CA TYR A 72 -4.02 8.33 6.00
C TYR A 72 -4.32 8.65 4.54
N LEU A 73 -5.43 8.10 4.05
CA LEU A 73 -5.98 8.31 2.71
C LEU A 73 -5.04 7.94 1.52
N SER A 74 -3.87 7.39 1.79
CA SER A 74 -2.78 7.23 0.80
C SER A 74 -2.28 5.79 0.77
N SER A 75 -1.65 5.39 -0.34
CA SER A 75 -1.06 4.06 -0.51
C SER A 75 0.37 4.14 -1.05
N ASP A 76 1.23 3.26 -0.54
CA ASP A 76 2.64 3.14 -0.95
C ASP A 76 2.83 2.10 -2.05
N GLU A 77 4.03 2.13 -2.63
CA GLU A 77 4.58 0.96 -3.32
C GLU A 77 4.73 -0.22 -2.33
N PRO A 78 4.37 -1.46 -2.73
CA PRO A 78 4.60 -2.67 -1.93
C PRO A 78 6.06 -3.16 -2.03
N MET A 79 7.01 -2.27 -1.71
CA MET A 79 8.44 -2.55 -1.57
C MET A 79 8.89 -2.30 -0.12
N ARG A 80 9.92 -3.00 0.34
CA ARG A 80 10.52 -2.80 1.67
C ARG A 80 12.01 -2.52 1.58
N VAL A 81 12.43 -1.44 2.23
CA VAL A 81 13.82 -1.02 2.29
C VAL A 81 14.36 -1.27 3.69
N PHE A 82 15.56 -1.82 3.77
CA PHE A 82 16.24 -2.20 5.00
C PHE A 82 17.63 -1.55 5.05
N ALA A 83 18.07 -1.20 6.25
CA ALA A 83 19.46 -0.82 6.46
C ALA A 83 20.36 -2.02 6.17
N ALA A 84 21.42 -1.80 5.39
CA ALA A 84 22.39 -2.83 5.03
C ALA A 84 23.79 -2.42 5.52
N GLY A 85 24.75 -3.34 5.36
CA GLY A 85 26.14 -3.09 5.68
C GLY A 85 27.00 -4.23 5.15
N GLU A 86 28.31 -4.13 5.32
CA GLU A 86 29.24 -5.16 4.89
C GLU A 86 29.01 -6.46 5.69
N GLY A 87 28.82 -7.59 5.00
CA GLY A 87 28.62 -8.89 5.65
C GLY A 87 28.01 -9.95 4.74
N ASP A 88 27.97 -11.20 5.22
CA ASP A 88 27.23 -12.29 4.57
C ASP A 88 25.76 -12.20 4.95
N MET A 89 25.06 -11.23 4.35
CA MET A 89 23.64 -11.02 4.60
C MET A 89 22.80 -12.10 3.91
N ARG A 90 21.63 -12.36 4.50
CA ARG A 90 20.60 -13.18 3.85
C ARG A 90 19.21 -12.57 4.03
N ILE A 91 18.40 -12.72 2.98
CA ILE A 91 16.97 -12.38 2.99
C ILE A 91 16.20 -13.68 3.21
N GLU A 92 15.25 -13.66 4.14
CA GLU A 92 14.27 -14.72 4.32
C GLU A 92 12.87 -14.14 4.10
N VAL A 93 12.09 -14.78 3.22
CA VAL A 93 10.69 -14.40 2.96
C VAL A 93 9.81 -15.54 3.44
N ALA A 94 8.96 -15.27 4.43
CA ALA A 94 7.87 -16.14 4.81
C ALA A 94 6.61 -15.72 4.04
N TRP A 95 6.14 -16.59 3.16
CA TRP A 95 4.96 -16.35 2.33
C TRP A 95 3.70 -16.78 3.09
N ARG A 96 2.56 -16.16 2.76
CA ARG A 96 1.26 -16.54 3.31
C ARG A 96 0.83 -17.96 2.96
N SER A 97 1.32 -18.48 1.83
CA SER A 97 1.16 -19.89 1.46
C SER A 97 1.82 -20.88 2.43
N GLY A 98 2.56 -20.41 3.43
CA GLY A 98 3.37 -21.24 4.34
C GLY A 98 4.71 -21.66 3.74
N THR A 99 4.99 -21.30 2.48
CA THR A 99 6.29 -21.52 1.85
C THR A 99 7.33 -20.49 2.30
N ARG A 100 8.61 -20.77 2.01
CA ARG A 100 9.71 -19.88 2.36
C ARG A 100 10.71 -19.74 1.23
N SER A 101 11.16 -18.50 1.00
CA SER A 101 12.31 -18.20 0.13
C SER A 101 13.49 -17.75 0.97
N VAL A 102 14.70 -18.19 0.61
CA VAL A 102 15.95 -17.78 1.25
C VAL A 102 16.94 -17.36 0.17
N VAL A 103 17.45 -16.14 0.27
CA VAL A 103 18.49 -15.60 -0.60
C VAL A 103 19.74 -15.35 0.25
N THR A 104 20.85 -16.01 -0.06
CA THR A 104 22.14 -15.84 0.64
C THR A 104 23.13 -15.05 -0.20
N GLY A 105 24.22 -14.57 0.41
CA GLY A 105 25.21 -13.74 -0.27
C GLY A 105 24.64 -12.40 -0.74
N VAL A 106 23.69 -11.87 0.03
CA VAL A 106 23.04 -10.58 -0.21
C VAL A 106 24.06 -9.48 0.01
N ARG A 107 24.05 -8.48 -0.87
CA ARG A 107 24.96 -7.33 -0.85
C ARG A 107 24.15 -6.06 -0.72
N GLU A 108 24.73 -5.04 -0.09
CA GLU A 108 24.13 -3.72 -0.05
C GLU A 108 23.99 -3.09 -1.44
N ASN A 109 23.19 -2.03 -1.48
CA ASN A 109 22.90 -1.14 -2.60
C ASN A 109 22.38 -1.92 -3.81
N ARG A 110 21.39 -2.78 -3.55
CA ARG A 110 20.71 -3.62 -4.53
C ARG A 110 19.22 -3.73 -4.23
N ILE A 111 18.46 -3.85 -5.31
CA ILE A 111 17.05 -4.23 -5.29
C ILE A 111 16.98 -5.72 -5.58
N TYR A 112 16.33 -6.46 -4.67
CA TYR A 112 16.09 -7.88 -4.77
C TYR A 112 14.63 -8.13 -5.11
N GLU A 113 14.40 -8.67 -6.30
CA GLU A 113 13.08 -9.14 -6.68
C GLU A 113 13.00 -10.66 -6.41
N ILE A 114 12.10 -11.05 -5.51
CA ILE A 114 11.99 -12.44 -5.03
C ILE A 114 10.65 -13.02 -5.45
N ASP A 115 10.70 -14.14 -6.16
CA ASP A 115 9.55 -14.86 -6.71
C ASP A 115 9.17 -16.04 -5.80
N GLU A 116 7.89 -16.15 -5.47
CA GLU A 116 7.32 -17.26 -4.69
C GLU A 116 7.35 -18.59 -5.46
N GLY A 117 7.41 -18.58 -6.79
CA GLY A 117 7.60 -19.75 -7.64
C GLY A 117 8.84 -20.57 -7.29
N GLY A 118 9.89 -19.91 -6.76
CA GLY A 118 11.11 -20.56 -6.28
C GLY A 118 11.10 -20.99 -4.80
N ALA A 119 9.99 -20.75 -4.08
CA ALA A 119 9.89 -21.03 -2.65
C ALA A 119 9.80 -22.53 -2.34
N MET A 120 10.31 -22.93 -1.18
CA MET A 120 10.21 -24.30 -0.66
C MET A 120 9.09 -24.41 0.38
N GLU A 121 8.38 -25.53 0.40
CA GLU A 121 7.46 -25.85 1.49
C GLU A 121 8.22 -26.03 2.82
N VAL A 122 7.69 -25.41 3.88
CA VAL A 122 8.19 -25.63 5.23
C VAL A 122 7.53 -26.89 5.77
N GLN A 123 8.30 -27.97 5.93
CA GLN A 123 7.79 -29.13 6.68
C GLN A 123 7.58 -28.71 8.14
N SER A 124 6.32 -28.59 8.56
CA SER A 124 5.95 -28.26 9.94
C SER A 124 6.27 -29.43 10.87
N SER A 125 7.51 -29.55 11.33
CA SER A 125 7.80 -30.38 12.49
C SER A 125 7.27 -29.67 13.73
N LYS A 126 6.21 -30.22 14.34
CA LYS A 126 5.73 -29.79 15.66
C LYS A 126 6.90 -29.86 16.65
N PHE A 127 7.51 -28.73 16.97
CA PHE A 127 8.53 -28.65 18.00
C PHE A 127 7.89 -28.89 19.36
N LYS A 128 8.06 -30.09 19.93
CA LYS A 128 7.97 -30.28 21.38
C LYS A 128 9.16 -29.56 21.99
N VAL A 129 8.90 -28.52 22.77
CA VAL A 129 9.93 -27.87 23.59
C VAL A 129 10.42 -28.89 24.62
N GLN A 130 11.66 -29.35 24.48
CA GLN A 130 12.40 -30.08 25.53
C GLN A 130 13.56 -29.20 26.01
N SER A 131 13.67 -29.08 27.32
CA SER A 131 14.73 -28.38 28.06
C SER A 131 16.12 -28.98 27.78
N PRO A 132 17.21 -28.19 27.93
CA PRO A 132 18.50 -28.54 27.37
C PRO A 132 19.32 -29.45 28.29
N GLU A 133 19.79 -30.59 27.76
CA GLU A 133 20.94 -31.32 28.30
C GLU A 133 21.91 -31.73 27.18
N ALA A 134 23.19 -31.49 27.49
CA ALA A 134 24.47 -32.03 27.01
C ALA A 134 24.71 -32.34 25.52
N VAL A 135 25.82 -31.76 25.05
CA VAL A 135 26.46 -31.92 23.75
C VAL A 135 27.03 -33.33 23.58
N ASP A 136 26.90 -33.91 22.38
CA ASP A 136 27.91 -34.82 21.85
C ASP A 136 28.07 -34.64 20.33
N GLU A 137 29.34 -34.62 19.90
CA GLU A 137 29.76 -34.48 18.51
C GLU A 137 29.68 -35.85 17.81
N THR A 138 29.20 -35.90 16.56
CA THR A 138 29.92 -36.51 15.41
C THR A 138 29.05 -36.64 14.16
N ALA A 139 29.75 -36.64 13.04
CA ALA A 139 29.43 -37.20 11.72
C ALA A 139 28.93 -36.25 10.61
N ALA A 140 29.77 -36.22 9.58
CA ALA A 140 29.66 -35.48 8.33
C ALA A 140 28.66 -36.11 7.35
N GLY A 141 28.13 -35.28 6.44
CA GLY A 141 27.34 -35.72 5.30
C GLY A 141 27.19 -34.61 4.26
N THR A 142 28.02 -34.67 3.22
CA THR A 142 28.02 -33.77 2.07
C THR A 142 26.81 -33.99 1.16
N GLY A 143 26.09 -32.92 0.85
CA GLY A 143 25.05 -32.91 -0.20
C GLY A 143 24.63 -31.49 -0.55
N ARG A 144 25.36 -30.83 -1.45
CA ARG A 144 24.95 -29.54 -2.04
C ARG A 144 23.90 -29.80 -3.13
N ALA A 145 22.63 -29.58 -2.80
CA ALA A 145 21.58 -29.42 -3.80
C ALA A 145 21.68 -28.01 -4.39
N ARG A 146 21.93 -27.91 -5.70
CA ARG A 146 21.84 -26.66 -6.47
C ARG A 146 20.36 -26.32 -6.66
N LEU A 147 19.94 -25.14 -6.20
CA LEU A 147 18.65 -24.54 -6.53
C LEU A 147 18.79 -23.60 -7.73
N PRO A 148 17.78 -23.51 -8.60
CA PRO A 148 17.82 -22.66 -9.77
C PRO A 148 17.90 -21.19 -9.32
N THR A 149 18.91 -20.48 -9.80
CA THR A 149 19.20 -19.09 -9.46
C THR A 149 19.02 -18.24 -10.72
N SER A 150 17.87 -17.61 -10.84
CA SER A 150 17.68 -16.46 -11.73
C SER A 150 16.95 -15.37 -10.95
N TRP A 151 17.65 -14.76 -10.00
CA TRP A 151 17.21 -13.52 -9.35
C TRP A 151 17.88 -12.37 -10.11
N LEU A 152 17.07 -11.48 -10.70
CA LEU A 152 17.57 -10.26 -11.33
C LEU A 152 18.08 -9.34 -10.21
N THR A 153 19.25 -8.74 -10.39
CA THR A 153 19.82 -7.81 -9.40
C THR A 153 20.40 -6.59 -10.09
N ARG A 154 19.85 -5.41 -9.77
CA ARG A 154 20.36 -4.11 -10.22
C ARG A 154 21.33 -3.56 -9.18
N THR A 155 22.46 -2.99 -9.63
CA THR A 155 23.48 -2.38 -8.75
C THR A 155 23.24 -0.88 -8.67
N LEU A 156 23.24 -0.31 -7.47
CA LEU A 156 22.88 1.08 -7.19
C LEU A 156 24.15 1.92 -6.92
N THR A 157 24.16 3.19 -7.33
CA THR A 157 25.30 4.10 -7.15
C THR A 157 24.94 5.16 -6.10
N PRO A 158 25.63 5.25 -4.95
CA PRO A 158 25.25 6.23 -3.93
C PRO A 158 25.61 7.67 -4.35
N PRO A 159 24.67 8.64 -4.29
CA PRO A 159 24.97 10.04 -4.50
C PRO A 159 25.76 10.65 -3.34
N ASN A 160 26.50 11.70 -3.63
CA ASN A 160 27.34 12.40 -2.66
C ASN A 160 26.63 13.72 -2.28
N ALA A 161 25.74 13.70 -1.28
CA ALA A 161 24.90 14.86 -0.94
C ALA A 161 24.90 15.21 0.56
N SER A 162 24.89 16.53 0.84
CA SER A 162 24.85 17.12 2.18
C SER A 162 23.42 17.32 2.74
N THR A 163 22.40 16.91 1.98
CA THR A 163 20.98 16.96 2.34
C THR A 163 20.37 15.56 2.20
N LEU A 164 19.47 15.19 3.11
CA LEU A 164 18.82 13.86 3.07
C LEU A 164 17.74 13.76 1.99
N PHE A 165 17.14 14.90 1.61
CA PHE A 165 16.11 14.98 0.58
C PHE A 165 16.32 16.19 -0.32
N GLU A 166 15.98 16.05 -1.60
CA GLU A 166 15.86 17.12 -2.60
C GLU A 166 14.38 17.35 -2.95
N ASP A 167 13.93 18.60 -2.96
CA ASP A 167 12.58 18.95 -3.43
C ASP A 167 12.55 18.93 -4.97
N VAL A 168 11.81 17.97 -5.53
CA VAL A 168 11.63 17.75 -6.97
C VAL A 168 10.17 17.96 -7.40
N SER A 169 9.39 18.73 -6.65
CA SER A 169 7.96 18.99 -6.91
C SER A 169 7.67 19.58 -8.29
N ASP A 170 8.65 20.28 -8.88
CA ASP A 170 8.57 20.86 -10.22
C ASP A 170 8.46 19.82 -11.35
N LEU A 171 8.70 18.53 -11.07
CA LEU A 171 8.57 17.45 -12.06
C LEU A 171 7.14 17.24 -12.56
N ILE A 172 6.14 17.43 -11.69
CA ILE A 172 4.72 17.16 -12.04
C ILE A 172 3.89 18.42 -12.25
N LYS A 173 4.39 19.59 -11.82
CA LYS A 173 3.69 20.91 -11.87
C LYS A 173 2.21 20.81 -11.47
N HIS A 174 1.92 19.97 -10.48
CA HIS A 174 0.56 19.71 -10.03
C HIS A 174 0.09 20.82 -9.10
N THR A 175 -1.20 21.14 -9.16
CA THR A 175 -1.86 21.93 -8.13
C THR A 175 -3.21 21.32 -7.85
N HIS A 176 -3.49 21.04 -6.58
CA HIS A 176 -4.75 20.46 -6.18
C HIS A 176 -5.92 21.40 -6.51
N HIS A 177 -7.03 20.83 -6.97
CA HIS A 177 -8.28 21.53 -7.20
C HIS A 177 -9.32 21.15 -6.15
N ASP A 178 -9.86 22.14 -5.45
CA ASP A 178 -11.00 21.99 -4.54
C ASP A 178 -11.99 23.15 -4.70
N GLU A 179 -13.28 22.87 -4.55
CA GLU A 179 -14.31 23.91 -4.49
C GLU A 179 -14.49 24.39 -3.04
N PRO A 180 -14.70 25.71 -2.80
CA PRO A 180 -14.93 26.18 -1.45
C PRO A 180 -16.22 25.62 -0.83
N PHE A 181 -16.11 25.13 0.40
CA PHE A 181 -17.23 24.69 1.22
C PHE A 181 -17.14 25.26 2.64
N ASP A 182 -18.29 25.62 3.22
CA ASP A 182 -18.37 26.19 4.58
C ASP A 182 -18.89 25.15 5.58
N ASP A 183 -17.97 24.36 6.11
CA ASP A 183 -18.24 23.36 7.15
C ASP A 183 -18.87 23.98 8.41
N PHE A 184 -18.46 25.21 8.76
CA PHE A 184 -18.90 25.86 9.99
C PHE A 184 -20.34 26.36 9.88
N ALA A 185 -20.83 26.61 8.66
CA ALA A 185 -22.25 26.86 8.42
C ALA A 185 -23.11 25.61 8.71
N LEU A 186 -22.57 24.40 8.51
CA LEU A 186 -23.26 23.16 8.85
C LEU A 186 -23.08 22.77 10.33
N GLN A 187 -21.89 22.93 10.88
CA GLN A 187 -21.57 22.60 12.26
C GLN A 187 -20.61 23.65 12.86
N PRO A 188 -21.12 24.69 13.55
CA PRO A 188 -20.31 25.83 14.01
C PRO A 188 -19.17 25.51 14.99
N LEU A 189 -19.26 24.38 15.69
CA LEU A 189 -18.28 23.98 16.72
C LEU A 189 -17.27 22.94 16.22
N LEU A 190 -17.13 22.79 14.91
CA LEU A 190 -16.11 21.90 14.35
C LEU A 190 -14.69 22.35 14.74
N PRO A 191 -13.79 21.42 15.11
CA PRO A 191 -12.40 21.76 15.39
C PRO A 191 -11.57 21.94 14.11
N LYS A 192 -12.06 21.44 12.96
CA LYS A 192 -11.41 21.49 11.64
C LYS A 192 -12.46 21.35 10.53
N ARG A 193 -12.10 21.74 9.31
CA ARG A 193 -12.90 21.43 8.11
C ARG A 193 -12.73 19.97 7.75
N LEU A 194 -13.83 19.25 7.61
CA LEU A 194 -13.89 17.84 7.23
C LEU A 194 -14.01 17.68 5.71
N SER A 195 -14.60 18.64 5.00
CA SER A 195 -14.55 18.76 3.53
C SER A 195 -13.11 18.73 3.00
N GLN A 196 -12.19 19.31 3.79
CA GLN A 196 -10.79 19.50 3.47
C GLN A 196 -9.87 18.40 4.06
N SER A 197 -10.39 17.18 4.25
CA SER A 197 -9.62 16.06 4.80
C SER A 197 -8.68 15.40 3.78
N GLY A 198 -8.93 15.62 2.49
CA GLY A 198 -8.16 15.07 1.39
C GLY A 198 -7.13 16.05 0.79
N PRO A 199 -6.47 15.65 -0.31
CA PRO A 199 -6.67 14.39 -1.03
C PRO A 199 -5.63 13.32 -0.71
N GLY A 200 -6.04 12.07 -0.91
CA GLY A 200 -5.12 10.94 -0.99
C GLY A 200 -4.12 11.04 -2.15
N VAL A 201 -3.02 10.33 -2.00
CA VAL A 201 -1.99 10.13 -3.03
C VAL A 201 -1.59 8.66 -3.05
N SER A 202 -1.31 8.11 -4.22
CA SER A 202 -0.87 6.72 -4.38
C SER A 202 0.30 6.63 -5.34
N TRP A 203 1.24 5.77 -5.00
CA TRP A 203 2.19 5.22 -5.96
C TRP A 203 1.63 3.90 -6.47
N PHE A 204 1.52 3.79 -7.79
CA PHE A 204 1.06 2.57 -8.42
C PHE A 204 1.46 2.53 -9.89
N ASP A 205 2.18 1.50 -10.31
CA ASP A 205 2.41 1.18 -11.73
C ASP A 205 1.05 0.94 -12.41
N VAL A 206 0.51 1.94 -13.13
CA VAL A 206 -0.79 1.86 -13.81
C VAL A 206 -0.66 1.36 -15.25
N ASP A 207 0.49 1.57 -15.90
CA ASP A 207 0.69 1.18 -17.30
C ASP A 207 1.35 -0.19 -17.49
N GLY A 208 1.83 -0.81 -16.40
CA GLY A 208 2.40 -2.15 -16.35
C GLY A 208 3.86 -2.22 -16.77
N ASP A 209 4.59 -1.11 -16.70
CA ASP A 209 5.96 -1.04 -17.19
C ASP A 209 7.06 -1.34 -16.15
N GLY A 210 6.65 -1.56 -14.90
CA GLY A 210 7.53 -1.88 -13.77
C GLY A 210 8.09 -0.66 -13.04
N TRP A 211 7.66 0.55 -13.40
CA TRP A 211 7.91 1.79 -12.67
C TRP A 211 6.63 2.28 -12.03
N GLU A 212 6.71 2.74 -10.79
CA GLU A 212 5.53 3.22 -10.09
C GLU A 212 5.16 4.62 -10.60
N ASP A 213 3.89 4.78 -10.96
CA ASP A 213 3.32 6.05 -11.38
C ASP A 213 2.72 6.80 -10.20
N LEU A 214 2.62 8.13 -10.32
CA LEU A 214 2.06 8.96 -9.27
C LEU A 214 0.58 9.28 -9.56
N ILE A 215 -0.27 9.00 -8.59
CA ILE A 215 -1.70 9.27 -8.65
C ILE A 215 -2.07 10.24 -7.53
N VAL A 216 -2.71 11.35 -7.89
CA VAL A 216 -3.11 12.41 -6.95
C VAL A 216 -4.62 12.61 -7.02
N GLY A 217 -5.29 12.49 -5.88
CA GLY A 217 -6.72 12.72 -5.76
C GLY A 217 -7.10 14.18 -5.98
N SER A 218 -8.36 14.41 -6.31
CA SER A 218 -8.92 15.73 -6.56
C SER A 218 -10.17 15.98 -5.73
N GLY A 219 -10.39 17.24 -5.36
CA GLY A 219 -11.66 17.76 -4.89
C GLY A 219 -12.71 17.83 -6.00
N ARG A 220 -13.96 18.03 -5.61
CA ARG A 220 -15.12 18.21 -6.49
C ARG A 220 -14.81 19.24 -7.59
N GLY A 221 -15.23 18.95 -8.81
CA GLY A 221 -15.01 19.82 -9.97
C GLY A 221 -13.64 19.65 -10.66
N GLY A 222 -12.67 18.99 -10.02
CA GLY A 222 -11.38 18.66 -10.63
C GLY A 222 -11.38 17.28 -11.31
N ARG A 223 -10.20 16.71 -11.52
CA ARG A 223 -10.00 15.39 -12.17
C ARG A 223 -8.93 14.60 -11.41
N LEU A 224 -9.09 13.28 -11.36
CA LEU A 224 -8.04 12.40 -10.84
C LEU A 224 -6.78 12.60 -11.68
N ALA A 225 -5.68 13.00 -11.06
CA ALA A 225 -4.43 13.25 -11.76
C ALA A 225 -3.56 11.99 -11.74
N VAL A 226 -3.04 11.61 -12.91
CA VAL A 226 -2.12 10.49 -13.08
C VAL A 226 -0.90 10.99 -13.82
N TYR A 227 0.28 10.67 -13.29
CA TYR A 227 1.58 11.05 -13.82
C TYR A 227 2.39 9.78 -14.05
N LEU A 228 2.60 9.43 -15.32
CA LEU A 228 3.36 8.25 -15.71
C LEU A 228 4.85 8.50 -15.54
N ASN A 229 5.55 7.61 -14.86
CA ASN A 229 6.99 7.71 -14.68
C ASN A 229 7.69 7.46 -16.02
N ASP A 230 8.57 8.37 -16.44
CA ASP A 230 9.25 8.28 -17.74
C ASP A 230 10.51 7.40 -17.72
N ARG A 231 10.81 6.77 -16.56
CA ARG A 231 12.00 5.92 -16.30
C ARG A 231 13.33 6.66 -16.34
N HIS A 232 13.29 7.98 -16.45
CA HIS A 232 14.43 8.86 -16.60
C HIS A 232 14.44 9.99 -15.54
N GLY A 233 13.68 9.80 -14.45
CA GLY A 233 13.58 10.73 -13.34
C GLY A 233 12.55 11.85 -13.56
N GLY A 234 11.64 11.69 -14.53
CA GLY A 234 10.56 12.63 -14.81
C GLY A 234 9.19 11.96 -14.93
N PHE A 235 8.19 12.79 -15.21
CA PHE A 235 6.79 12.39 -15.30
C PHE A 235 6.10 12.95 -16.55
N THR A 236 5.22 12.14 -17.13
CA THR A 236 4.31 12.57 -18.19
C THR A 236 2.86 12.51 -17.69
N PRO A 237 2.07 13.60 -17.77
CA PRO A 237 0.68 13.56 -17.36
C PRO A 237 -0.15 12.64 -18.27
N TYR A 238 -1.03 11.84 -17.66
CA TYR A 238 -2.02 11.00 -18.35
C TYR A 238 -3.42 11.60 -18.19
N ASP A 239 -4.06 11.94 -19.31
CA ASP A 239 -5.38 12.57 -19.35
C ASP A 239 -6.44 11.71 -20.05
N GLY A 240 -6.10 10.45 -20.37
CA GLY A 240 -6.98 9.49 -21.01
C GLY A 240 -8.05 8.90 -20.08
N ALA A 241 -8.98 8.15 -20.66
CA ALA A 241 -9.88 7.32 -19.86
C ALA A 241 -9.08 6.24 -19.09
N PRO A 242 -9.45 5.90 -17.84
CA PRO A 242 -10.70 6.26 -17.16
C PRO A 242 -10.65 7.58 -16.36
N VAL A 243 -9.55 8.34 -16.38
CA VAL A 243 -9.34 9.51 -15.48
C VAL A 243 -9.72 10.86 -16.10
N SER A 244 -10.16 10.88 -17.35
CA SER A 244 -10.48 12.10 -18.09
C SER A 244 -11.72 12.86 -17.57
N GLN A 245 -12.55 12.20 -16.76
CA GLN A 245 -13.83 12.75 -16.27
C GLN A 245 -13.66 13.62 -15.03
N THR A 246 -14.49 14.67 -14.94
CA THR A 246 -14.60 15.51 -13.74
C THR A 246 -15.21 14.72 -12.58
N VAL A 247 -14.60 14.85 -11.40
CA VAL A 247 -15.09 14.19 -10.19
C VAL A 247 -16.22 14.99 -9.56
N THR A 248 -17.28 14.29 -9.13
CA THR A 248 -18.49 14.93 -8.57
C THR A 248 -18.43 15.16 -7.06
N ARG A 249 -17.43 14.59 -6.40
CA ARG A 249 -17.17 14.60 -4.95
C ARG A 249 -15.67 14.59 -4.72
N ASP A 250 -15.25 15.04 -3.55
CA ASP A 250 -13.84 14.99 -3.18
C ASP A 250 -13.37 13.55 -3.07
N GLN A 251 -12.22 13.29 -3.67
CA GLN A 251 -11.58 11.99 -3.58
C GLN A 251 -10.78 11.93 -2.29
N THR A 252 -11.21 11.05 -1.39
CA THR A 252 -10.61 10.94 -0.07
C THR A 252 -9.43 10.00 -0.10
N ALA A 253 -9.63 8.72 -0.41
CA ALA A 253 -8.58 7.70 -0.40
C ALA A 253 -8.29 7.14 -1.81
N ILE A 254 -7.04 6.74 -2.04
CA ILE A 254 -6.62 6.08 -3.29
C ILE A 254 -5.81 4.83 -2.94
N LEU A 255 -6.16 3.72 -3.58
CA LEU A 255 -5.43 2.46 -3.50
C LEU A 255 -5.34 1.86 -4.90
N GLY A 256 -4.12 1.57 -5.36
CA GLY A 256 -3.90 0.84 -6.60
C GLY A 256 -3.78 -0.67 -6.37
N TRP A 257 -4.32 -1.45 -7.30
CA TRP A 257 -4.38 -2.90 -7.24
C TRP A 257 -4.29 -3.58 -8.62
N ARG A 258 -3.78 -4.82 -8.67
CA ARG A 258 -3.87 -5.71 -9.84
C ARG A 258 -4.56 -7.01 -9.47
N ASN A 259 -5.63 -7.34 -10.16
CA ASN A 259 -6.34 -8.60 -9.95
C ASN A 259 -5.63 -9.72 -10.72
N ASN A 260 -5.11 -10.73 -10.01
CA ASN A 260 -4.42 -11.88 -10.61
C ASN A 260 -3.25 -11.53 -11.56
N GLY A 261 -2.51 -10.45 -11.27
CA GLY A 261 -1.44 -9.96 -12.15
C GLY A 261 -1.95 -9.35 -13.46
N GLY A 262 -3.25 -9.09 -13.55
CA GLY A 262 -3.89 -8.43 -14.66
C GLY A 262 -3.63 -6.91 -14.70
N PRO A 263 -4.44 -6.20 -15.49
CA PRO A 263 -4.35 -4.75 -15.62
C PRO A 263 -4.55 -4.01 -14.30
N ALA A 264 -4.06 -2.76 -14.27
CA ALA A 264 -4.20 -1.87 -13.13
C ALA A 264 -5.65 -1.45 -12.89
N VAL A 265 -6.03 -1.44 -11.62
CA VAL A 265 -7.28 -0.87 -11.12
C VAL A 265 -6.94 0.09 -9.99
N LEU A 266 -7.49 1.30 -10.03
CA LEU A 266 -7.46 2.20 -8.87
C LEU A 266 -8.82 2.18 -8.18
N LEU A 267 -8.81 1.95 -6.87
CA LEU A 267 -9.94 2.11 -5.98
C LEU A 267 -9.86 3.50 -5.36
N VAL A 268 -10.86 4.34 -5.62
CA VAL A 268 -10.88 5.73 -5.14
C VAL A 268 -12.12 6.00 -4.31
N GLY A 269 -11.90 6.35 -3.04
CA GLY A 269 -12.94 6.73 -2.09
C GLY A 269 -13.50 8.12 -2.34
N SER A 270 -14.79 8.31 -2.05
CA SER A 270 -15.47 9.61 -2.23
C SER A 270 -15.99 10.17 -0.91
N SER A 271 -15.87 11.48 -0.74
CA SER A 271 -16.48 12.23 0.35
C SER A 271 -17.95 12.52 0.03
N ASN A 272 -18.86 12.12 0.93
CA ASN A 272 -20.25 12.56 0.90
C ASN A 272 -20.49 13.77 1.84
N TYR A 273 -19.42 14.36 2.39
CA TYR A 273 -19.53 15.38 3.44
C TYR A 273 -20.30 16.62 2.99
N GLU A 274 -20.03 17.10 1.78
CA GLU A 274 -20.59 18.35 1.27
C GLU A 274 -22.08 18.25 0.95
N ASP A 275 -22.51 17.17 0.28
CA ASP A 275 -23.90 16.98 -0.15
C ASP A 275 -24.75 16.24 0.90
N GLY A 276 -24.13 15.38 1.70
CA GLY A 276 -24.79 14.52 2.69
C GLY A 276 -25.65 13.41 2.07
N LEU A 277 -25.45 13.08 0.80
CA LEU A 277 -26.25 12.11 0.07
C LEU A 277 -25.58 10.74 0.02
N THR A 278 -26.38 9.68 -0.02
CA THR A 278 -25.91 8.29 -0.10
C THR A 278 -26.04 7.69 -1.51
N ASN A 279 -26.40 8.50 -2.51
CA ASN A 279 -26.43 8.06 -3.90
C ASN A 279 -25.01 8.02 -4.49
N GLY A 280 -24.77 7.03 -5.35
CA GLY A 280 -23.44 6.73 -5.88
C GLY A 280 -22.58 5.95 -4.90
N GLY A 281 -21.58 5.26 -5.41
CA GLY A 281 -20.71 4.41 -4.61
C GLY A 281 -19.81 5.20 -3.67
N ALA A 282 -19.56 4.62 -2.50
CA ALA A 282 -18.54 5.13 -1.58
C ALA A 282 -17.13 5.01 -2.20
N LEU A 283 -16.93 4.03 -3.07
CA LEU A 283 -15.73 3.87 -3.89
C LEU A 283 -16.09 3.78 -5.36
N ARG A 284 -15.15 4.19 -6.21
CA ARG A 284 -15.19 3.95 -7.65
C ARG A 284 -13.96 3.19 -8.11
N GLN A 285 -14.12 2.36 -9.14
CA GLN A 285 -13.02 1.64 -9.77
C GLN A 285 -12.64 2.28 -11.09
N TYR A 286 -11.38 2.64 -11.22
CA TYR A 286 -10.78 3.14 -12.46
C TYR A 286 -10.03 1.98 -13.11
N ASP A 287 -10.66 1.33 -14.09
CA ASP A 287 -10.10 0.19 -14.82
C ASP A 287 -9.32 0.68 -16.05
N PHE A 288 -8.00 0.51 -16.03
CA PHE A 288 -7.12 0.95 -17.13
C PHE A 288 -7.13 0.00 -18.33
N ALA A 289 -7.58 -1.26 -18.16
CA ALA A 289 -7.71 -2.21 -19.26
C ALA A 289 -8.90 -1.87 -20.14
N THR A 290 -10.06 -1.74 -19.51
CA THR A 290 -11.31 -1.46 -20.22
C THR A 290 -11.50 0.03 -20.46
N LYS A 291 -10.68 0.87 -19.81
CA LYS A 291 -10.78 2.34 -19.80
C LYS A 291 -12.14 2.82 -19.29
N THR A 292 -12.67 2.13 -18.28
CA THR A 292 -13.98 2.41 -17.71
C THR A 292 -13.88 2.88 -16.26
N LEU A 293 -14.87 3.68 -15.87
CA LEU A 293 -15.12 4.07 -14.49
C LEU A 293 -16.34 3.29 -14.00
N LEU A 294 -16.16 2.46 -12.98
CA LEU A 294 -17.21 1.65 -12.38
C LEU A 294 -17.65 2.24 -11.04
N ASP A 295 -18.96 2.23 -10.80
CA ASP A 295 -19.62 2.74 -9.59
C ASP A 295 -20.46 1.60 -8.96
N ASP A 296 -19.80 0.48 -8.70
CA ASP A 296 -20.42 -0.79 -8.30
C ASP A 296 -20.37 -1.04 -6.78
N PHE A 297 -19.63 -0.23 -6.03
CA PHE A 297 -19.69 -0.24 -4.57
C PHE A 297 -20.97 0.45 -4.07
N PRO A 298 -21.56 -0.02 -2.95
CA PRO A 298 -22.70 0.67 -2.35
C PRO A 298 -22.30 2.06 -1.86
N GLY A 299 -23.25 2.99 -1.91
CA GLY A 299 -23.13 4.26 -1.19
C GLY A 299 -23.12 4.05 0.32
N GLN A 300 -22.50 4.99 1.04
CA GLN A 300 -22.43 4.99 2.50
C GLN A 300 -22.97 6.29 3.09
N ASP A 301 -23.41 6.23 4.34
CA ASP A 301 -23.83 7.39 5.13
C ASP A 301 -22.65 8.21 5.65
N SER A 302 -21.42 7.69 5.53
CA SER A 302 -20.18 8.37 5.89
C SER A 302 -19.27 8.56 4.69
N SER A 303 -18.40 9.57 4.78
CA SER A 303 -17.34 9.79 3.81
C SER A 303 -16.32 8.66 3.91
N THR A 304 -15.82 8.19 2.77
CA THR A 304 -14.83 7.12 2.75
C THR A 304 -13.52 7.57 3.41
N GLY A 305 -13.03 6.76 4.32
CA GLY A 305 -11.75 6.91 4.99
C GLY A 305 -10.65 6.06 4.33
N PRO A 306 -9.63 5.64 5.09
CA PRO A 306 -8.52 4.87 4.55
C PRO A 306 -8.97 3.51 4.01
N LEU A 307 -8.24 3.04 3.01
CA LEU A 307 -8.40 1.73 2.37
C LEU A 307 -7.20 0.85 2.73
N ALA A 308 -7.45 -0.44 2.95
CA ALA A 308 -6.42 -1.43 3.18
C ALA A 308 -6.85 -2.79 2.64
N MET A 309 -5.90 -3.63 2.23
CA MET A 309 -6.22 -4.95 1.67
C MET A 309 -5.37 -6.07 2.24
N ALA A 310 -6.00 -7.22 2.46
CA ALA A 310 -5.37 -8.48 2.84
C ALA A 310 -6.30 -9.65 2.50
N ASP A 311 -5.73 -10.84 2.30
CA ASP A 311 -6.51 -12.07 2.10
C ASP A 311 -6.97 -12.61 3.47
N ILE A 312 -8.15 -12.18 3.93
CA ILE A 312 -8.63 -12.43 5.29
C ILE A 312 -9.11 -13.87 5.48
N ASP A 313 -9.55 -14.59 4.43
CA ASP A 313 -10.01 -15.98 4.56
C ASP A 313 -9.04 -17.05 4.03
N GLY A 314 -7.89 -16.63 3.48
CA GLY A 314 -6.86 -17.53 2.99
C GLY A 314 -7.16 -18.12 1.61
N ASP A 315 -8.11 -17.58 0.85
CA ASP A 315 -8.41 -18.03 -0.51
C ASP A 315 -7.44 -17.47 -1.58
N GLY A 316 -6.57 -16.55 -1.16
CA GLY A 316 -5.55 -15.89 -1.97
C GLY A 316 -6.02 -14.60 -2.65
N ASN A 317 -7.33 -14.37 -2.80
CA ASN A 317 -7.87 -13.09 -3.26
C ASN A 317 -7.82 -12.13 -2.08
N LEU A 318 -7.17 -10.97 -2.24
CA LEU A 318 -7.21 -10.01 -1.14
C LEU A 318 -8.57 -9.32 -1.09
N ASP A 319 -9.00 -9.10 0.14
CA ASP A 319 -10.21 -8.43 0.54
C ASP A 319 -9.94 -6.97 0.82
N LEU A 320 -10.98 -6.15 0.76
CA LEU A 320 -10.90 -4.72 0.91
C LEU A 320 -11.58 -4.27 2.21
N PHE A 321 -10.81 -3.60 3.07
CA PHE A 321 -11.35 -2.75 4.11
C PHE A 321 -11.61 -1.34 3.58
N VAL A 322 -12.79 -0.81 3.91
CA VAL A 322 -13.22 0.56 3.62
C VAL A 322 -13.55 1.25 4.94
N GLY A 323 -12.67 2.15 5.39
CA GLY A 323 -12.89 2.92 6.60
C GLY A 323 -14.03 3.92 6.48
N GLY A 324 -14.83 4.09 7.52
CA GLY A 324 -15.76 5.21 7.66
C GLY A 324 -15.07 6.41 8.32
N ARG A 325 -15.05 7.57 7.65
CA ARG A 325 -14.28 8.73 8.13
C ARG A 325 -15.10 9.72 8.93
N SER A 326 -16.24 10.14 8.41
CA SER A 326 -17.09 11.17 9.01
C SER A 326 -18.51 11.11 8.47
N VAL A 327 -19.49 11.20 9.36
CA VAL A 327 -20.91 11.28 8.98
C VAL A 327 -21.28 12.77 8.78
N PRO A 328 -21.83 13.16 7.63
CA PRO A 328 -22.20 14.54 7.34
C PRO A 328 -23.11 15.13 8.42
N ARG A 329 -22.80 16.36 8.87
CA ARG A 329 -23.56 17.12 9.88
C ARG A 329 -23.63 16.48 11.28
N ARG A 330 -22.87 15.41 11.53
CA ARG A 330 -22.98 14.61 12.76
C ARG A 330 -21.65 14.45 13.49
N TYR A 331 -20.61 15.20 13.15
CA TYR A 331 -19.34 15.13 13.89
C TYR A 331 -19.54 15.40 15.40
N PRO A 332 -18.93 14.61 16.32
CA PRO A 332 -17.96 13.53 16.10
C PRO A 332 -18.59 12.12 16.13
N GLU A 333 -19.81 11.93 15.65
CA GLU A 333 -20.47 10.62 15.66
C GLU A 333 -19.64 9.55 14.93
N PRO A 334 -19.41 8.37 15.55
CA PRO A 334 -18.62 7.30 14.94
C PRO A 334 -19.28 6.76 13.67
N ALA A 335 -18.45 6.58 12.63
CA ALA A 335 -18.87 6.00 11.37
C ALA A 335 -18.70 4.48 11.35
N SER A 336 -19.48 3.80 10.52
CA SER A 336 -19.30 2.37 10.24
C SER A 336 -18.27 2.17 9.14
N SER A 337 -17.51 1.09 9.21
CA SER A 337 -16.60 0.67 8.15
C SER A 337 -17.10 -0.62 7.49
N LEU A 338 -16.67 -0.90 6.27
CA LEU A 338 -17.08 -2.08 5.50
C LEU A 338 -15.90 -3.00 5.21
N ILE A 339 -16.18 -4.29 5.07
CA ILE A 339 -15.26 -5.28 4.48
C ILE A 339 -15.92 -5.85 3.23
N PHE A 340 -15.16 -5.93 2.14
CA PHE A 340 -15.56 -6.61 0.92
C PHE A 340 -14.62 -7.78 0.65
N ARG A 341 -15.20 -8.97 0.46
CA ARG A 341 -14.50 -10.14 -0.04
C ARG A 341 -14.12 -9.96 -1.50
N GLY A 342 -12.87 -10.23 -1.85
CA GLY A 342 -12.43 -10.33 -3.24
C GLY A 342 -12.91 -11.63 -3.85
N THR A 343 -13.69 -11.61 -4.93
CA THR A 343 -14.22 -12.84 -5.56
C THR A 343 -13.42 -13.28 -6.79
N GLY A 344 -12.26 -12.66 -7.01
CA GLY A 344 -11.43 -12.82 -8.21
C GLY A 344 -12.00 -12.18 -9.48
N THR A 345 -13.28 -11.78 -9.52
CA THR A 345 -13.89 -11.03 -10.63
C THR A 345 -14.64 -9.78 -10.20
N GLY A 346 -14.79 -9.56 -8.89
CA GLY A 346 -15.44 -8.40 -8.30
C GLY A 346 -15.42 -8.46 -6.78
N TRP A 347 -16.43 -7.86 -6.17
CA TRP A 347 -16.51 -7.65 -4.72
C TRP A 347 -17.83 -8.18 -4.18
N ALA A 348 -17.78 -8.80 -3.00
CA ALA A 348 -18.97 -9.18 -2.24
C ALA A 348 -18.86 -8.62 -0.82
N ILE A 349 -19.93 -8.03 -0.27
CA ILE A 349 -19.87 -7.51 1.10
C ILE A 349 -19.72 -8.65 2.11
N ASP A 350 -18.69 -8.58 2.95
CA ASP A 350 -18.55 -9.46 4.11
C ASP A 350 -19.48 -8.95 5.21
N THR A 351 -20.67 -9.53 5.27
CA THR A 351 -21.72 -9.09 6.20
C THR A 351 -21.31 -9.30 7.66
N GLU A 352 -20.54 -10.35 7.96
CA GLU A 352 -20.17 -10.66 9.34
C GLU A 352 -19.13 -9.67 9.86
N ASN A 353 -18.03 -9.48 9.14
CA ASN A 353 -16.98 -8.56 9.57
C ASN A 353 -17.44 -7.10 9.49
N THR A 354 -18.25 -6.74 8.49
CA THR A 354 -18.88 -5.41 8.42
C THR A 354 -19.74 -5.12 9.65
N LYS A 355 -20.49 -6.11 10.16
CA LYS A 355 -21.31 -5.91 11.37
C LYS A 355 -20.45 -5.63 12.61
N ARG A 356 -19.26 -6.23 12.70
CA ARG A 356 -18.31 -6.00 13.80
C ARG A 356 -17.68 -4.60 13.74
N LEU A 357 -17.67 -3.99 12.57
CA LEU A 357 -17.12 -2.66 12.29
C LEU A 357 -18.18 -1.54 12.29
N ALA A 358 -19.40 -1.85 12.72
CA ALA A 358 -20.47 -0.88 12.86
C ALA A 358 -20.11 0.17 13.92
N GLN A 359 -20.12 1.45 13.52
CA GLN A 359 -19.80 2.59 14.38
C GLN A 359 -18.46 2.43 15.12
N VAL A 360 -17.45 1.85 14.46
CA VAL A 360 -16.12 1.61 15.04
C VAL A 360 -15.39 2.91 15.38
N GLY A 361 -15.66 3.99 14.64
CA GLY A 361 -15.07 5.30 14.93
C GLY A 361 -14.93 6.20 13.71
N LEU A 362 -14.16 7.27 13.90
CA LEU A 362 -13.70 8.16 12.84
C LEU A 362 -12.32 7.66 12.36
N VAL A 363 -12.33 6.66 11.48
CA VAL A 363 -11.12 5.93 11.06
C VAL A 363 -10.21 6.83 10.22
N SER A 364 -8.95 6.97 10.63
CA SER A 364 -7.93 7.79 9.97
C SER A 364 -6.72 6.99 9.50
N GLY A 365 -6.52 5.76 9.98
CA GLY A 365 -5.57 4.80 9.43
C GLY A 365 -6.07 3.37 9.61
N ALA A 366 -5.66 2.46 8.73
CA ALA A 366 -6.04 1.06 8.81
C ALA A 366 -4.97 0.19 8.17
N VAL A 367 -4.43 -0.82 8.83
CA VAL A 367 -3.44 -1.71 8.22
C VAL A 367 -3.76 -3.14 8.59
N PHE A 368 -3.51 -4.06 7.67
CA PHE A 368 -3.50 -5.48 7.95
C PHE A 368 -2.09 -5.96 8.26
N SER A 369 -1.93 -6.73 9.32
CA SER A 369 -0.68 -7.38 9.71
C SER A 369 -1.00 -8.57 10.60
N ASP A 370 -0.19 -9.62 10.56
CA ASP A 370 -0.30 -10.74 11.52
C ASP A 370 0.37 -10.31 12.84
N LEU A 371 -0.44 -9.72 13.73
CA LEU A 371 -0.03 -9.02 14.94
C LEU A 371 0.25 -10.00 16.09
N ASP A 372 -0.53 -11.07 16.18
CA ASP A 372 -0.39 -12.07 17.25
C ASP A 372 0.48 -13.27 16.87
N GLY A 373 0.84 -13.39 15.59
CA GLY A 373 1.74 -14.41 15.07
C GLY A 373 1.06 -15.75 14.76
N ASP A 374 -0.26 -15.78 14.62
CA ASP A 374 -1.01 -16.98 14.24
C ASP A 374 -1.04 -17.25 12.73
N GLY A 375 -0.65 -16.25 11.92
CA GLY A 375 -0.56 -16.31 10.47
C GLY A 375 -1.76 -15.73 9.72
N ASP A 376 -2.82 -15.33 10.44
CA ASP A 376 -3.97 -14.65 9.89
C ASP A 376 -3.77 -13.11 9.93
N PRO A 377 -4.30 -12.35 8.97
CA PRO A 377 -4.13 -10.90 8.95
C PRO A 377 -5.09 -10.22 9.94
N ASP A 378 -4.53 -9.54 10.94
CA ASP A 378 -5.28 -8.70 11.87
C ASP A 378 -5.50 -7.30 11.31
N LEU A 379 -6.72 -6.79 11.45
CA LEU A 379 -7.03 -5.39 11.12
C LEU A 379 -6.70 -4.47 12.29
N ILE A 380 -5.74 -3.57 12.09
CA ILE A 380 -5.33 -2.56 13.07
C ILE A 380 -5.84 -1.20 12.61
N LEU A 381 -6.59 -0.51 13.47
CA LEU A 381 -7.21 0.78 13.16
C LEU A 381 -6.62 1.91 14.01
N ALA A 382 -6.40 3.06 13.36
CA ALA A 382 -6.22 4.34 14.03
C ALA A 382 -7.50 5.17 13.83
N CYS A 383 -8.04 5.70 14.93
CA CYS A 383 -9.25 6.50 14.93
C CYS A 383 -8.98 7.82 15.63
N ASP A 384 -9.47 8.93 15.07
CA ASP A 384 -9.42 10.20 15.81
C ASP A 384 -10.31 10.11 17.07
N TRP A 385 -11.47 9.43 16.95
CA TRP A 385 -12.36 9.04 18.04
C TRP A 385 -12.88 7.62 17.75
N ALA A 386 -12.73 6.71 18.71
CA ALA A 386 -13.22 5.33 18.65
C ALA A 386 -14.22 5.05 19.76
N ARG A 387 -15.02 3.99 19.58
CA ARG A 387 -15.97 3.50 20.59
C ARG A 387 -15.32 2.50 21.54
#